data_AF-A0AAW3MZD4-F1
#
_entry.id   AF-A0AAW3MZD4-F1
#
_cell.length_a   1.000
_cell.length_b   1.000
_cell.length_c   1.000
_cell.angle_alpha   90.00
_cell.angle_beta   90.00
_cell.angle_gamma   90.00
#
_symmetry.space_group_name_H-M   'P 1'
#
loop_
_entity.id
_entity.type
_entity.pdbx_description
1 polymer ?
#
loop_
_entity_poly.entity_id
_entity_poly.type
_entity_poly.pdbx_seq_one_letter_code
_entity_poly.pdbx_strand_id
1 'polypeptide(L)'
;MLLHGKQVALEDDLCICDCSPPPRLIRSQTNAFMSFEGHELTQSGYALDGRRLSEEARTRYIAFRLKDIGTLEGLDCIAHFDDGSFARGRFDRRNSVRFENPTGMACKKLTFSSHTRNEGSTFCAALVTTLTA
;
A
#
# COMPACT_ATOMS: atom_id res chain seq x y z
N MET A 1 6.02 7.34 -9.69
CA MET A 1 6.88 8.02 -10.68
C MET A 1 7.20 9.43 -10.21
N LEU A 2 8.41 9.93 -10.47
CA LEU A 2 8.78 11.33 -10.21
C LEU A 2 9.21 11.97 -11.54
N LEU A 3 8.65 13.13 -11.88
CA LEU A 3 9.11 13.97 -12.99
C LEU A 3 9.98 15.08 -12.41
N HIS A 4 11.25 15.13 -12.82
CA HIS A 4 12.24 16.04 -12.22
C HIS A 4 12.31 15.96 -10.68
N GLY A 5 12.17 14.75 -10.13
CA GLY A 5 12.19 14.52 -8.68
C GLY A 5 10.92 14.94 -7.93
N LYS A 6 9.87 15.37 -8.65
CA LYS A 6 8.58 15.78 -8.06
C LYS A 6 7.46 14.84 -8.50
N GLN A 7 6.49 14.63 -7.62
CA GLN A 7 5.25 13.95 -8.00
C GLN A 7 4.50 14.80 -9.02
N VAL A 8 4.05 14.15 -10.10
CA VAL A 8 3.27 14.80 -11.16
C VAL A 8 1.87 15.04 -10.63
N ALA A 9 1.33 16.24 -10.88
CA ALA A 9 -0.04 16.57 -10.55
C ALA A 9 -1.00 15.95 -11.58
N LEU A 10 -2.09 15.37 -11.09
CA LEU A 10 -3.09 14.67 -11.89
C LEU A 10 -4.37 15.48 -12.06
N GLU A 11 -5.26 15.00 -12.92
CA GLU A 11 -6.64 15.47 -12.94
C GLU A 11 -7.27 15.28 -11.57
N ASP A 12 -8.10 16.23 -11.17
CA ASP A 12 -8.81 16.30 -9.88
C ASP A 12 -7.96 16.57 -8.62
N ASP A 13 -6.64 16.73 -8.75
CA ASP A 13 -5.80 17.23 -7.66
C ASP A 13 -6.22 18.64 -7.24
N LEU A 14 -6.08 18.94 -5.95
CA LEU A 14 -6.43 20.25 -5.40
C LEU A 14 -5.37 21.29 -5.76
N CYS A 15 -5.81 22.43 -6.28
CA CYS A 15 -4.95 23.59 -6.44
C CYS A 15 -4.51 24.15 -5.09
N ILE A 16 -3.32 24.75 -5.06
CA ILE A 16 -2.76 25.40 -3.86
C ILE A 16 -3.49 26.70 -3.46
N CYS A 17 -4.40 27.22 -4.29
CA CYS A 17 -5.10 28.46 -3.99
C CYS A 17 -6.15 28.28 -2.88
N ASP A 18 -6.26 29.26 -1.98
CA ASP A 18 -7.23 29.32 -0.87
C ASP A 18 -8.67 29.65 -1.30
N CYS A 19 -9.06 29.25 -2.50
CA CYS A 19 -10.41 29.42 -3.01
C CYS A 19 -11.39 28.48 -2.29
N SER A 20 -12.65 28.90 -2.15
CA SER A 20 -13.73 28.08 -1.60
C SER A 20 -14.89 27.95 -2.59
N PRO A 21 -15.20 26.74 -3.11
CA PRO A 21 -14.48 25.49 -2.90
C PRO A 21 -13.10 25.49 -3.58
N PRO A 22 -12.13 24.70 -3.08
CA PRO A 22 -10.82 24.60 -3.71
C PRO A 22 -10.96 24.08 -5.15
N PRO A 23 -10.41 24.77 -6.17
CA PRO A 23 -10.48 24.32 -7.54
C PRO A 23 -9.63 23.07 -7.74
N ARG A 24 -10.01 22.29 -8.74
CA ARG A 24 -9.38 21.03 -9.13
C ARG A 24 -8.62 21.20 -10.43
N LEU A 25 -7.47 20.53 -10.54
CA LEU A 25 -6.68 20.52 -11.76
C LEU A 25 -7.40 19.78 -12.89
N ILE A 26 -7.36 20.36 -14.08
CA ILE A 26 -7.84 19.75 -15.32
C ILE A 26 -6.61 19.32 -16.11
N ARG A 27 -6.60 18.08 -16.64
CA ARG A 27 -5.46 17.60 -17.43
C ARG A 27 -5.23 18.49 -18.66
N SER A 28 -4.00 18.94 -18.86
CA SER A 28 -3.62 19.71 -20.06
C SER A 28 -3.45 18.82 -21.30
N GLN A 29 -3.20 17.53 -21.11
CA GLN A 29 -2.97 16.55 -22.16
C GLN A 29 -3.70 15.26 -21.82
N THR A 30 -4.11 14.52 -22.84
CA THR A 30 -4.87 13.26 -22.69
C THR A 30 -4.06 12.03 -23.10
N ASN A 31 -2.82 12.20 -23.54
CA ASN A 31 -1.92 11.14 -23.98
C ASN A 31 -0.95 10.66 -22.88
N ALA A 32 -0.93 11.31 -21.73
CA ALA A 32 -0.13 10.93 -20.56
C ALA A 32 -1.07 10.50 -19.44
N PHE A 33 -0.88 9.29 -18.94
CA PHE A 33 -1.59 8.74 -17.80
C PHE A 33 -0.61 8.07 -16.86
N MET A 34 -1.00 7.88 -15.60
CA MET A 34 -0.30 6.99 -14.70
C MET A 34 -1.26 5.94 -14.18
N SER A 35 -0.82 4.70 -14.19
CA SER A 35 -1.56 3.58 -13.63
C SER A 35 -1.14 3.42 -12.18
N PHE A 36 -2.14 3.25 -11.33
CA PHE A 36 -1.95 2.92 -9.93
C PHE A 36 -2.41 1.48 -9.71
N GLU A 37 -1.66 0.75 -8.89
CA GLU A 37 -2.13 -0.52 -8.37
C GLU A 37 -3.28 -0.27 -7.39
N GLY A 38 -4.14 -1.28 -7.18
CA GLY A 38 -5.35 -1.11 -6.37
C GLY A 38 -5.10 -0.56 -4.96
N HIS A 39 -3.97 -0.94 -4.35
CA HIS A 39 -3.56 -0.44 -3.04
C HIS A 39 -3.11 1.04 -3.06
N GLU A 40 -2.55 1.52 -4.17
CA GLU A 40 -2.15 2.93 -4.33
C GLU A 40 -3.37 3.83 -4.55
N LEU A 41 -4.35 3.38 -5.33
CA LEU A 41 -5.66 4.06 -5.49
C LEU A 41 -6.35 4.22 -4.13
N THR A 42 -6.38 3.11 -3.40
CA THR A 42 -6.95 3.02 -2.07
C THR A 42 -6.30 4.01 -1.10
N GLN A 43 -4.96 4.04 -1.04
CA GLN A 43 -4.21 4.96 -0.19
C GLN A 43 -4.46 6.43 -0.57
N SER A 44 -4.71 6.68 -1.86
CA SER A 44 -5.07 8.00 -2.40
C SER A 44 -6.54 8.38 -2.16
N GLY A 45 -7.34 7.51 -1.54
CA GLY A 45 -8.73 7.81 -1.23
C GLY A 45 -9.73 7.39 -2.32
N TYR A 46 -9.33 6.50 -3.25
CA TYR A 46 -10.17 6.01 -4.33
C TYR A 46 -10.38 4.49 -4.28
N ALA A 47 -11.57 4.04 -4.65
CA ALA A 47 -11.88 2.64 -4.89
C ALA A 47 -11.40 2.21 -6.29
N LEU A 48 -11.40 0.90 -6.54
CA LEU A 48 -10.97 0.32 -7.82
C LEU A 48 -11.83 0.76 -9.02
N ASP A 49 -13.07 1.17 -8.76
CA ASP A 49 -14.00 1.70 -9.77
C ASP A 49 -13.83 3.21 -10.01
N GLY A 50 -12.80 3.84 -9.43
CA GLY A 50 -12.52 5.27 -9.53
C GLY A 50 -13.37 6.15 -8.62
N ARG A 51 -14.27 5.59 -7.80
CA ARG A 51 -15.08 6.38 -6.88
C ARG A 51 -14.27 6.79 -5.67
N ARG A 52 -14.52 7.98 -5.15
CA ARG A 52 -13.91 8.43 -3.89
C ARG A 52 -14.46 7.60 -2.73
N LEU A 53 -13.57 7.11 -1.87
CA LEU A 53 -13.92 6.31 -0.70
C LEU A 53 -14.69 7.14 0.31
N SER A 54 -15.72 6.53 0.93
CA SER A 54 -16.40 7.13 2.08
C SER A 54 -15.46 7.20 3.29
N GLU A 55 -15.81 8.03 4.27
CA GLU A 55 -15.00 8.17 5.49
C GLU A 55 -14.89 6.85 6.26
N GLU A 56 -15.97 6.06 6.29
CA GLU A 56 -15.99 4.73 6.91
C GLU A 56 -15.02 3.78 6.18
N ALA A 57 -14.98 3.84 4.85
CA ALA A 57 -14.07 3.01 4.06
C ALA A 57 -12.60 3.37 4.35
N ARG A 58 -12.27 4.65 4.55
CA ARG A 58 -10.90 5.12 4.85
C ARG A 58 -10.36 4.65 6.20
N THR A 59 -11.23 4.27 7.14
CA THR A 59 -10.81 3.79 8.47
C THR A 59 -10.63 2.27 8.55
N ARG A 60 -11.10 1.53 7.54
CA ARG A 60 -10.94 0.07 7.49
C ARG A 60 -9.47 -0.29 7.41
N TYR A 61 -9.05 -1.31 8.14
CA TYR A 61 -7.69 -1.84 8.04
C TYR A 61 -7.70 -3.32 8.37
N ILE A 62 -6.66 -4.01 7.90
CA ILE A 62 -6.27 -5.31 8.44
C ILE A 62 -4.86 -5.18 8.98
N ALA A 63 -4.58 -5.90 10.07
CA ALA A 63 -3.27 -5.91 10.69
C ALA A 63 -2.88 -7.33 11.06
N PHE A 64 -1.61 -7.65 10.87
CA PHE A 64 -1.04 -8.93 11.24
C PHE A 64 0.08 -8.68 12.23
N ARG A 65 0.08 -9.44 13.32
CA ARG A 65 1.14 -9.42 14.32
C ARG A 65 1.68 -10.83 14.48
N LEU A 66 2.98 -10.98 14.25
CA LEU A 66 3.68 -12.24 14.44
C LEU A 66 4.29 -12.25 15.85
N LYS A 67 3.90 -13.24 16.66
CA LYS A 67 4.44 -13.48 17.99
C LYS A 67 5.59 -14.50 17.90
N ASP A 68 6.50 -14.44 18.87
CA ASP A 68 7.54 -15.46 19.09
C ASP A 68 8.61 -15.56 17.99
N ILE A 69 8.75 -14.50 17.21
CA ILE A 69 9.82 -14.31 16.22
C ILE A 69 10.62 -13.08 16.67
N GLY A 70 11.93 -13.08 16.42
CA GLY A 70 12.79 -11.92 16.69
C GLY A 70 12.29 -10.64 16.01
N THR A 71 13.02 -9.52 16.12
CA THR A 71 12.58 -8.29 15.47
C THR A 71 12.49 -8.45 13.95
N LEU A 72 11.30 -8.21 13.41
CA LEU A 72 10.99 -8.17 11.97
C LEU A 72 10.97 -6.74 11.45
N GLU A 73 11.35 -5.76 12.27
CA GLU A 73 11.32 -4.35 11.91
C GLU A 73 12.05 -4.14 10.57
N GLY A 74 11.35 -3.54 9.61
CA GLY A 74 11.90 -3.27 8.29
C GLY A 74 11.67 -4.37 7.25
N LEU A 75 11.16 -5.54 7.64
CA LEU A 75 10.84 -6.61 6.70
C LEU A 75 9.62 -6.24 5.84
N ASP A 76 9.75 -6.40 4.52
CA ASP A 76 8.66 -6.14 3.58
C ASP A 76 7.65 -7.31 3.58
N CYS A 77 6.38 -6.95 3.61
CA CYS A 77 5.25 -7.86 3.63
C CYS A 77 4.24 -7.46 2.55
N ILE A 78 3.75 -8.45 1.82
CA ILE A 78 2.75 -8.30 0.77
C ILE A 78 1.54 -9.14 1.14
N ALA A 79 0.39 -8.49 1.34
CA ALA A 79 -0.89 -9.15 1.50
C ALA A 79 -1.55 -9.36 0.14
N HIS A 80 -1.94 -10.60 -0.19
CA HIS A 80 -2.67 -10.96 -1.39
C HIS A 80 -4.14 -11.22 -1.07
N PHE A 81 -5.04 -10.62 -1.84
CA PHE A 81 -6.48 -10.67 -1.62
C PHE A 81 -7.19 -11.56 -2.65
N ASP A 82 -8.44 -11.93 -2.34
CA ASP A 82 -9.24 -12.84 -3.18
C ASP A 82 -9.56 -12.32 -4.58
N ASP A 83 -9.56 -11.01 -4.76
CA ASP A 83 -9.74 -10.33 -6.05
C ASP A 83 -8.46 -10.32 -6.91
N GLY A 84 -7.36 -10.91 -6.42
CA GLY A 84 -6.06 -10.89 -7.07
C GLY A 84 -5.26 -9.62 -6.83
N SER A 85 -5.82 -8.63 -6.13
CA SER A 85 -5.08 -7.46 -5.70
C SER A 85 -4.09 -7.81 -4.59
N PHE A 86 -3.14 -6.92 -4.36
CA PHE A 86 -2.23 -7.04 -3.24
C PHE A 86 -1.93 -5.67 -2.63
N ALA A 87 -1.55 -5.66 -1.36
CA ALA A 87 -1.10 -4.48 -0.64
C ALA A 87 0.29 -4.72 -0.06
N ARG A 88 1.15 -3.71 -0.12
CA ARG A 88 2.50 -3.75 0.46
C ARG A 88 2.53 -3.02 1.79
N GLY A 89 3.29 -3.56 2.73
CA GLY A 89 3.44 -3.05 4.08
C GLY A 89 4.79 -3.46 4.66
N ARG A 90 5.17 -2.83 5.77
CA ARG A 90 6.43 -3.10 6.44
C ARG A 90 6.18 -3.36 7.92
N PHE A 91 6.90 -4.33 8.46
CA PHE A 91 6.83 -4.63 9.88
C PHE A 91 7.45 -3.51 10.72
N ASP A 92 6.75 -3.14 11.79
CA ASP A 92 7.20 -2.19 12.79
C ASP A 92 8.03 -2.88 13.91
N ARG A 93 8.47 -2.09 14.90
CA ARG A 93 9.18 -2.56 16.11
C ARG A 93 8.40 -3.57 16.94
N ARG A 94 7.08 -3.65 16.75
CA ARG A 94 6.16 -4.55 17.45
C ARG A 94 5.84 -5.78 16.60
N ASN A 95 6.61 -6.05 15.55
CA ASN A 95 6.38 -7.14 14.59
C ASN A 95 4.94 -7.12 14.07
N SER A 96 4.40 -5.92 13.86
CA SER A 96 3.07 -5.70 13.33
C SER A 96 3.17 -5.01 11.97
N VAL A 97 2.34 -5.45 11.03
CA VAL A 97 2.14 -4.79 9.74
C VAL A 97 0.66 -4.43 9.61
N ARG A 98 0.38 -3.21 9.18
CA ARG A 98 -0.97 -2.70 8.97
C ARG A 98 -1.16 -2.34 7.50
N PHE A 99 -2.26 -2.80 6.93
CA PHE A 99 -2.69 -2.45 5.58
C PHE A 99 -3.97 -1.64 5.68
N GLU A 100 -3.92 -0.39 5.22
CA GLU A 100 -5.05 0.53 5.29
C GLU A 100 -5.98 0.34 4.09
N ASN A 101 -7.27 0.38 4.39
CA ASN A 101 -8.41 0.18 3.49
C ASN A 101 -8.17 -0.93 2.43
N PRO A 102 -7.85 -2.17 2.82
CA PRO A 102 -7.77 -3.25 1.84
C PRO A 102 -9.05 -3.30 0.99
N THR A 103 -8.98 -3.84 -0.23
CA THR A 103 -10.05 -3.82 -1.26
C THR A 103 -11.41 -4.41 -0.83
N GLY A 104 -11.57 -4.78 0.43
CA GLY A 104 -12.78 -5.28 1.07
C GLY A 104 -12.88 -6.79 1.04
N MET A 105 -11.97 -7.46 0.32
CA MET A 105 -11.93 -8.90 0.15
C MET A 105 -11.03 -9.56 1.20
N ALA A 106 -11.26 -10.84 1.46
CA ALA A 106 -10.46 -11.60 2.41
C ALA A 106 -9.00 -11.67 1.95
N CYS A 107 -8.06 -11.51 2.89
CA CYS A 107 -6.64 -11.74 2.63
C CYS A 107 -6.38 -13.25 2.62
N LYS A 108 -5.91 -13.77 1.48
CA LYS A 108 -5.65 -15.19 1.24
C LYS A 108 -4.26 -15.63 1.65
N LYS A 109 -3.27 -14.76 1.42
CA LYS A 109 -1.85 -15.10 1.57
C LYS A 109 -1.02 -13.88 1.94
N LEU A 110 -0.04 -14.08 2.82
CA LEU A 110 1.04 -13.13 3.04
C LEU A 110 2.33 -13.64 2.38
N THR A 111 3.02 -12.76 1.67
CA THR A 111 4.35 -13.03 1.11
C THR A 111 5.35 -12.08 1.77
N PHE A 112 6.51 -12.59 2.15
CA PHE A 112 7.56 -11.81 2.79
C PHE A 112 8.76 -11.70 1.85
N SER A 113 9.32 -10.51 1.71
CA SER A 113 10.47 -10.27 0.86
C SER A 113 11.64 -9.80 1.73
N SER A 114 12.67 -10.63 1.82
CA SER A 114 13.93 -10.23 2.42
C SER A 114 14.75 -9.46 1.39
N HIS A 115 14.58 -8.14 1.32
CA HIS A 115 15.61 -7.30 0.71
C HIS A 115 16.80 -7.23 1.67
N THR A 116 17.70 -8.22 1.59
CA THR A 116 18.97 -8.20 2.30
C THR A 116 19.80 -7.01 1.79
N ARG A 117 19.93 -5.96 2.60
CA ARG A 117 21.12 -5.13 2.57
C ARG A 117 22.13 -5.73 3.54
N ASN A 118 23.04 -6.51 2.97
CA ASN A 118 24.31 -7.04 3.48
C ASN A 118 24.39 -7.68 4.88
N GLU A 119 24.89 -8.92 4.85
CA GLU A 119 25.84 -9.52 5.80
C GLU A 119 25.51 -9.39 7.29
N GLY A 120 24.75 -10.36 7.81
CA GLY A 120 24.79 -10.66 9.24
C GLY A 120 23.54 -11.25 9.86
N SER A 121 22.36 -11.15 9.23
CA SER A 121 21.17 -11.78 9.80
C SER A 121 20.95 -13.15 9.19
N THR A 122 21.31 -14.19 9.94
CA THR A 122 20.83 -15.56 9.74
C THR A 122 19.31 -15.56 9.99
N PHE A 123 18.54 -15.11 9.01
CA PHE A 123 17.09 -15.26 9.02
C PHE A 123 16.77 -16.53 8.25
N CYS A 124 16.47 -17.59 9.01
CA CYS A 124 16.30 -18.93 8.49
C CYS A 124 15.22 -18.95 7.39
N ALA A 125 15.58 -19.54 6.24
CA ALA A 125 14.65 -20.01 5.21
C ALA A 125 13.50 -20.88 5.78
N ALA A 126 13.63 -21.35 7.02
CA ALA A 126 12.61 -22.10 7.76
C ALA A 126 11.30 -21.33 8.04
N LEU A 127 11.32 -19.99 8.17
CA LEU A 127 10.09 -19.23 8.44
C LEU A 127 9.20 -19.13 7.19
N VAL A 128 9.82 -19.08 6.01
CA VAL A 128 9.08 -19.03 4.72
C VAL A 128 8.33 -20.33 4.49
N THR A 129 8.87 -21.48 4.95
CA THR A 129 8.21 -22.79 4.84
C THR A 129 7.13 -23.04 5.88
N THR A 130 7.14 -22.38 7.04
CA THR A 130 6.13 -22.63 8.10
C THR A 130 4.77 -21.98 7.82
N LEU A 131 4.72 -20.98 6.93
CA LEU A 131 3.49 -20.25 6.58
C LEU A 131 2.86 -20.70 5.25
N THR A 132 3.42 -21.74 4.62
CA THR A 132 2.94 -22.32 3.35
C THR A 132 2.32 -23.72 3.50
N ALA A 133 2.10 -24.19 4.73
CA ALA A 133 1.48 -25.49 5.02
C ALA A 133 0.03 -25.33 5.48
#